data_AF-A0A523VCS4-F1
#
_entry.id   AF-A0A523VCS4-F1
#
_cell.length_a   1.000
_cell.length_b   1.000
_cell.length_c   1.000
_cell.angle_alpha   90.00
_cell.angle_beta   90.00
_cell.angle_gamma   90.00
#
_symmetry.space_group_name_H-M   'P 1'
#
loop_
_entity.id
_entity.type
_entity.pdbx_description
1 polymer ?
#
loop_
_entity_poly.entity_id
_entity_poly.type
_entity_poly.pdbx_seq_one_letter_code
_entity_poly.pdbx_strand_id
1 'polypeptide(L)'
;MKVRLAKTAGFCMGVRRAMEITLSEANKGDGKLFTYGPLIHNRQVLDLLRSKGVDVKEDIEAHDKGRIVVRAHGITPTERKAIQSSDFKIIDATCPRVAKVQGIIKQYNTKGYTPVIFGDAHHPEVIGLMGYSQGQGIVISSAEDVTTLPEEKRFVVVSQTTQDVDTYREICSAIKARFPEAVIFDTICDETYTRQKEVRSLAAQVDSMVIVGGYKSGNTMRLYQIARSTGKPAFHIETEGELKDSWFSSAGTVGVTAGASTPNWMIKKVIERLRTMGKRKQSFASLLTKGYQFLVKTNIPDAVGAFSLTYAGLILYRGSAPLIYPILTMLYVYGMHVLNRFLDKEASRYNDPGVALFYAQHKVFLIGTALSGLGGGIIISLYLGLPQFLLFLALTILGLVYSVPIIPWRLGYLGRYAKIKDLPGSKTMAEALAWGTISSLLPVIGWPNPVWPGVLASFLFVSSMCYVRCGLLDILNIQGDLIVGRETLPIALGEERALKLLLSSNAFFGLLLLLSAALKIVSNLGYPLLICFLNSFFYLTAYQKDWVRGGSHLQALAEANLLLAGLFALAWNIL
;
A
#
# COMPACT_ATOMS: atom_id res chain seq x y z
N MET A 1 9.66 -17.24 -17.62
CA MET A 1 10.40 -15.98 -17.46
C MET A 1 10.40 -15.56 -16.00
N LYS A 2 11.57 -15.18 -15.45
CA LYS A 2 11.71 -14.61 -14.11
C LYS A 2 11.48 -13.10 -14.20
N VAL A 3 10.73 -12.52 -13.26
CA VAL A 3 10.49 -11.07 -13.21
C VAL A 3 11.13 -10.52 -11.94
N ARG A 4 11.95 -9.47 -12.07
CA ARG A 4 12.58 -8.76 -10.96
C ARG A 4 12.07 -7.34 -10.91
N LEU A 5 11.37 -6.98 -9.83
CA LEU A 5 10.86 -5.63 -9.61
C LEU A 5 11.91 -4.79 -8.88
N ALA A 6 12.19 -3.58 -9.39
CA ALA A 6 12.95 -2.56 -8.68
C ALA A 6 12.24 -2.20 -7.38
N LYS A 7 12.97 -2.19 -6.26
CA LYS A 7 12.45 -1.86 -4.93
C LYS A 7 11.78 -0.50 -4.94
N THR A 8 12.35 0.49 -5.62
CA THR A 8 11.87 1.88 -5.70
C THR A 8 10.73 2.12 -6.70
N ALA A 9 10.25 1.10 -7.40
CA ALA A 9 9.19 1.24 -8.39
C ALA A 9 7.89 1.81 -7.79
N GLY A 10 7.22 2.70 -8.53
CA GLY A 10 5.90 3.25 -8.22
C GLY A 10 5.94 4.61 -7.55
N PHE A 11 4.89 4.98 -6.81
CA PHE A 11 4.76 6.32 -6.22
C PHE A 11 5.93 6.72 -5.32
N CYS A 12 6.46 7.92 -5.55
CA CYS A 12 7.37 8.61 -4.61
C CYS A 12 6.57 9.16 -3.41
N MET A 13 7.23 9.57 -2.34
CA MET A 13 6.54 10.13 -1.15
C MET A 13 5.66 11.33 -1.53
N GLY A 14 6.18 12.26 -2.34
CA GLY A 14 5.44 13.46 -2.75
C GLY A 14 4.18 13.15 -3.55
N VAL A 15 4.26 12.22 -4.50
CA VAL A 15 3.10 11.78 -5.29
C VAL A 15 2.10 11.01 -4.42
N ARG A 16 2.59 10.11 -3.55
CA ARG A 16 1.73 9.37 -2.61
C ARG A 16 0.93 10.35 -1.75
N ARG A 17 1.60 11.32 -1.13
CA ARG A 17 0.96 12.37 -0.32
C ARG A 17 -0.11 13.13 -1.12
N ALA A 18 0.21 13.56 -2.34
CA ALA A 18 -0.73 14.30 -3.17
C ALA A 18 -1.97 13.48 -3.55
N MET A 19 -1.78 12.21 -3.87
CA MET A 19 -2.87 11.26 -4.15
C MET A 19 -3.75 11.02 -2.92
N GLU A 20 -3.15 10.76 -1.76
CA GLU A 20 -3.87 10.49 -0.51
C GLU A 20 -4.71 11.70 -0.08
N ILE A 21 -4.13 12.90 -0.13
CA ILE A 21 -4.86 14.15 0.15
C ILE A 21 -6.04 14.31 -0.81
N THR A 22 -5.80 14.13 -2.11
CA THR A 22 -6.85 14.34 -3.13
C THR A 22 -7.99 13.34 -2.99
N LEU A 23 -7.67 12.05 -2.82
CA LEU A 23 -8.68 11.01 -2.65
C LEU A 23 -9.44 11.15 -1.33
N SER A 24 -8.75 11.48 -0.22
CA SER A 24 -9.42 11.74 1.07
C SER A 24 -10.41 12.91 0.94
N GLU A 25 -10.03 13.99 0.28
CA GLU A 25 -10.91 15.15 0.05
C GLU A 25 -12.07 14.81 -0.89
N ALA A 26 -11.84 13.98 -1.91
CA ALA A 26 -12.90 13.49 -2.78
C ALA A 26 -13.93 12.65 -2.01
N ASN A 27 -13.45 11.74 -1.15
CA ASN A 27 -14.28 10.85 -0.34
C ASN A 27 -15.11 11.58 0.73
N LYS A 28 -14.70 12.79 1.15
CA LYS A 28 -15.55 13.65 1.98
C LYS A 28 -16.81 14.10 1.22
N GLY A 29 -16.75 14.32 -0.09
CA GLY A 29 -17.94 14.77 -0.83
C GLY A 29 -18.46 16.16 -0.40
N ASP A 30 -17.61 17.00 0.21
CA ASP A 30 -17.92 18.38 0.62
C ASP A 30 -17.94 19.34 -0.59
N GLY A 31 -18.77 19.04 -1.60
CA GLY A 31 -18.90 19.82 -2.83
C GLY A 31 -17.80 19.57 -3.87
N LYS A 32 -17.79 20.38 -4.94
CA LYS A 32 -16.88 20.25 -6.09
C LYS A 32 -15.42 20.34 -5.66
N LEU A 33 -14.61 19.40 -6.16
CA LEU A 33 -13.18 19.33 -5.90
C LEU A 33 -12.43 19.41 -7.23
N PHE A 34 -11.47 20.32 -7.29
CA PHE A 34 -10.61 20.51 -8.44
C PHE A 34 -9.15 20.26 -8.09
N THR A 35 -8.35 19.94 -9.09
CA THR A 35 -6.88 20.02 -9.03
C THR A 35 -6.43 21.19 -9.88
N TYR A 36 -5.50 22.00 -9.37
CA TYR A 36 -4.93 23.10 -10.16
C TYR A 36 -3.86 22.56 -11.10
N GLY A 37 -4.24 22.41 -12.36
CA GLY A 37 -3.55 21.58 -13.36
C GLY A 37 -3.55 20.09 -13.00
N PRO A 38 -2.97 19.23 -13.86
CA PRO A 38 -2.88 17.80 -13.57
C PRO A 38 -2.14 17.55 -12.25
N LEU A 39 -2.78 16.80 -11.33
CA LEU A 39 -2.18 16.45 -10.04
C LEU A 39 -0.81 15.79 -10.22
N ILE A 40 -0.72 14.88 -11.19
CA ILE A 40 0.49 14.17 -11.63
C ILE A 40 0.45 13.89 -13.13
N HIS A 41 1.61 13.59 -13.72
CA HIS A 41 1.73 13.17 -15.12
C HIS A 41 1.48 11.66 -15.29
N ASN A 42 0.21 11.23 -15.16
CA ASN A 42 -0.24 9.86 -15.41
C ASN A 42 -1.72 9.84 -15.83
N ARG A 43 -2.01 9.47 -17.08
CA ARG A 43 -3.36 9.51 -17.65
C ARG A 43 -4.36 8.64 -16.89
N GLN A 44 -3.97 7.42 -16.57
CA GLN A 44 -4.81 6.44 -15.89
C GLN A 44 -5.21 6.92 -14.49
N VAL A 45 -4.31 7.64 -13.80
CA VAL A 45 -4.61 8.25 -12.51
C VAL A 45 -5.53 9.47 -12.66
N LEU A 46 -5.34 10.30 -13.70
CA LEU A 46 -6.25 11.43 -13.96
C LEU A 46 -7.67 10.94 -14.30
N ASP A 47 -7.79 9.88 -15.10
CA ASP A 47 -9.08 9.26 -15.42
C ASP A 47 -9.74 8.67 -14.16
N LEU A 48 -8.95 8.07 -13.26
CA LEU A 48 -9.42 7.61 -11.96
C LEU A 48 -9.93 8.78 -11.09
N LEU A 49 -9.19 9.88 -11.00
CA LEU A 49 -9.60 11.06 -10.22
C LEU A 49 -10.89 11.67 -10.77
N ARG A 50 -11.04 11.77 -12.10
CA ARG A 50 -12.29 12.20 -12.74
C ARG A 50 -13.46 11.28 -12.39
N SER A 51 -13.26 9.96 -12.41
CA SER A 51 -14.29 8.99 -11.99
C SER A 51 -14.71 9.15 -10.51
N LYS A 52 -13.91 9.86 -9.71
CA LYS A 52 -14.16 10.20 -8.30
C LYS A 52 -14.67 11.64 -8.12
N GLY A 53 -15.04 12.32 -9.20
CA GLY A 53 -15.57 13.69 -9.15
C GLY A 53 -14.49 14.76 -8.93
N VAL A 54 -13.23 14.46 -9.26
CA VAL A 54 -12.11 15.41 -9.19
C VAL A 54 -11.73 15.85 -10.59
N ASP A 55 -12.05 17.09 -10.91
CA ASP A 55 -11.74 17.69 -12.21
C ASP A 55 -10.42 18.46 -12.20
N VAL A 56 -9.84 18.65 -13.38
CA VAL A 56 -8.64 19.49 -13.56
C VAL A 56 -9.10 20.89 -13.95
N LYS A 57 -8.53 21.90 -13.31
CA LYS A 57 -8.77 23.31 -13.61
C LYS A 57 -7.44 23.99 -13.89
N GLU A 58 -7.32 24.61 -15.05
CA GLU A 58 -6.07 25.27 -15.49
C GLU A 58 -6.08 26.76 -15.18
N ASP A 59 -7.24 27.42 -15.26
CA ASP A 59 -7.42 28.84 -15.00
C ASP A 59 -8.36 29.11 -13.83
N ILE A 60 -8.10 30.19 -13.10
CA ILE A 60 -8.89 30.65 -11.96
C ILE A 60 -9.60 31.95 -12.33
N GLU A 61 -10.92 31.92 -12.21
CA GLU A 61 -11.81 33.06 -12.36
C GLU A 61 -12.25 33.55 -10.97
N ALA A 62 -12.58 34.84 -10.86
CA ALA A 62 -12.91 35.47 -9.57
C ALA A 62 -14.13 34.84 -8.87
N HIS A 63 -15.08 34.30 -9.64
CA HIS A 63 -16.33 33.69 -9.12
C HIS A 63 -16.24 32.17 -8.97
N ASP A 64 -15.07 31.58 -9.21
CA ASP A 64 -14.88 30.16 -8.96
C ASP A 64 -14.97 29.85 -7.47
N LYS A 65 -15.64 28.74 -7.15
CA LYS A 65 -15.91 28.30 -5.79
C LYS A 65 -15.74 26.80 -5.61
N GLY A 66 -15.48 26.40 -4.37
CA GLY A 66 -15.38 25.00 -3.97
C GLY A 66 -14.04 24.72 -3.34
N ARG A 67 -13.44 23.56 -3.65
CA ARG A 67 -12.15 23.14 -3.12
C ARG A 67 -11.16 22.93 -4.25
N ILE A 68 -9.92 23.34 -4.05
CA ILE A 68 -8.88 23.18 -5.06
C ILE A 68 -7.59 22.64 -4.45
N VAL A 69 -7.07 21.56 -5.04
CA VAL A 69 -5.84 20.90 -4.63
C VAL A 69 -4.68 21.44 -5.45
N VAL A 70 -3.66 21.95 -4.78
CA VAL A 70 -2.39 22.36 -5.40
C VAL A 70 -1.57 21.13 -5.72
N ARG A 71 -1.18 20.95 -6.98
CA ARG A 71 -0.40 19.78 -7.47
C ARG A 71 0.93 19.58 -6.76
N ALA A 72 1.46 18.35 -6.80
CA ALA A 72 2.70 17.96 -6.14
C ALA A 72 3.93 18.80 -6.56
N HIS A 73 3.92 19.29 -7.80
CA HIS A 73 4.96 20.15 -8.38
C HIS A 73 4.97 21.59 -7.84
N GLY A 74 3.96 21.95 -7.04
CA GLY A 74 3.75 23.32 -6.59
C GLY A 74 3.19 24.24 -7.67
N ILE A 75 3.04 25.50 -7.26
CA ILE A 75 2.54 26.63 -8.06
C ILE A 75 3.37 27.88 -7.72
N THR A 76 3.33 28.87 -8.59
CA THR A 76 3.95 30.18 -8.39
C THR A 76 3.24 30.99 -7.31
N PRO A 77 3.91 32.01 -6.73
CA PRO A 77 3.25 32.95 -5.82
C PRO A 77 2.08 33.72 -6.47
N THR A 78 2.15 33.99 -7.78
CA THR A 78 1.10 34.67 -8.53
C THR A 78 -0.14 33.81 -8.68
N GLU A 79 0.01 32.55 -9.12
CA GLU A 79 -1.10 31.59 -9.19
C GLU A 79 -1.72 31.38 -7.81
N ARG A 80 -0.91 31.27 -6.75
CA ARG A 80 -1.43 31.15 -5.38
C ARG A 80 -2.29 32.34 -4.98
N LYS A 81 -1.84 33.57 -5.26
CA LYS A 81 -2.62 34.79 -4.99
C LYS A 81 -3.93 34.79 -5.77
N ALA A 82 -3.90 34.42 -7.06
CA ALA A 82 -5.11 34.32 -7.87
C ALA A 82 -6.14 33.35 -7.26
N ILE A 83 -5.70 32.18 -6.79
CA ILE A 83 -6.59 31.23 -6.09
C ILE A 83 -7.10 31.83 -4.76
N GLN A 84 -6.24 32.49 -3.98
CA GLN A 84 -6.63 33.12 -2.71
C GLN A 84 -7.63 34.28 -2.88
N SER A 85 -7.66 34.90 -4.06
CA SER A 85 -8.61 35.95 -4.41
C SER A 85 -9.96 35.42 -4.94
N SER A 86 -10.12 34.10 -5.08
CA SER A 86 -11.38 33.42 -5.43
C SER A 86 -12.06 32.80 -4.20
N ASP A 87 -13.24 32.20 -4.37
CA ASP A 87 -13.97 31.49 -3.30
C ASP A 87 -13.51 30.03 -3.14
N PHE A 88 -12.30 29.69 -3.59
CA PHE A 88 -11.71 28.37 -3.41
C PHE A 88 -11.08 28.18 -2.03
N LYS A 89 -11.41 27.06 -1.38
CA LYS A 89 -10.61 26.52 -0.28
C LYS A 89 -9.37 25.80 -0.84
N ILE A 90 -8.19 26.34 -0.55
CA ILE A 90 -6.91 25.77 -0.97
C ILE A 90 -6.53 24.55 -0.13
N ILE A 91 -6.14 23.48 -0.79
CA ILE A 91 -5.62 22.25 -0.20
C ILE A 91 -4.23 22.00 -0.78
N ASP A 92 -3.19 22.18 0.02
CA ASP A 92 -1.82 22.19 -0.48
C ASP A 92 -1.17 20.80 -0.49
N ALA A 93 -1.17 20.17 -1.67
CA ALA A 93 -0.52 18.90 -1.92
C ALA A 93 0.91 19.03 -2.47
N THR A 94 1.52 20.23 -2.46
CA THR A 94 2.92 20.44 -2.87
C THR A 94 3.86 19.49 -2.13
N CYS A 95 4.80 18.88 -2.86
CA CYS A 95 5.81 18.01 -2.27
C CYS A 95 6.72 18.83 -1.31
N PRO A 96 6.96 18.38 -0.07
CA PRO A 96 7.84 19.08 0.87
C PRO A 96 9.26 19.30 0.32
N ARG A 97 9.75 18.44 -0.57
CA ARG A 97 11.04 18.61 -1.24
C ARG A 97 11.02 19.79 -2.21
N VAL A 98 9.94 19.96 -2.98
CA VAL A 98 9.74 21.11 -3.88
C VAL A 98 9.59 22.40 -3.08
N ALA A 99 8.79 22.38 -2.01
CA ALA A 99 8.62 23.53 -1.12
C ALA A 99 9.95 24.00 -0.50
N LYS A 100 10.86 23.06 -0.18
CA LYS A 100 12.22 23.38 0.26
C LYS A 100 13.01 24.16 -0.80
N VAL A 101 12.95 23.75 -2.08
CA VAL A 101 13.63 24.47 -3.17
C VAL A 101 13.06 25.87 -3.36
N GLN A 102 11.73 26.01 -3.33
CA GLN A 102 11.06 27.32 -3.34
C GLN A 102 11.54 28.23 -2.20
N GLY A 103 11.72 27.67 -1.00
CA GLY A 103 12.27 28.36 0.16
C GLY A 103 13.72 28.83 -0.03
N ILE A 104 14.58 27.97 -0.59
CA ILE A 104 15.99 28.31 -0.91
C ILE A 104 16.04 29.46 -1.91
N ILE A 105 15.30 29.36 -3.02
CA ILE A 105 15.23 30.40 -4.05
C ILE A 105 14.80 31.73 -3.43
N LYS A 106 13.70 31.73 -2.67
CA LYS A 106 13.18 32.93 -2.01
C LYS A 106 14.23 33.55 -1.07
N GLN A 107 14.87 32.74 -0.23
CA GLN A 107 15.86 33.20 0.74
C GLN A 107 17.08 33.83 0.05
N TYR A 108 17.65 33.18 -0.96
CA TYR A 108 18.85 33.67 -1.62
C TYR A 108 18.59 34.86 -2.55
N ASN A 109 17.41 34.91 -3.17
CA ASN A 109 16.98 36.08 -3.91
C ASN A 109 16.93 37.33 -3.01
N THR A 110 16.41 37.21 -1.78
CA THR A 110 16.44 38.33 -0.81
C THR A 110 17.86 38.73 -0.35
N LYS A 111 18.86 37.86 -0.55
CA LYS A 111 20.28 38.15 -0.28
C LYS A 111 21.02 38.73 -1.50
N GLY A 112 20.30 39.00 -2.60
CA GLY A 112 20.88 39.52 -3.84
C GLY A 112 21.67 38.47 -4.63
N TYR A 113 21.26 37.19 -4.54
CA TYR A 113 21.74 36.13 -5.43
C TYR A 113 20.71 35.86 -6.52
N THR A 114 21.19 35.67 -7.74
CA THR A 114 20.38 35.28 -8.89
C THR A 114 20.21 33.76 -8.93
N PRO A 115 18.97 33.23 -8.91
CA PRO A 115 18.74 31.80 -9.01
C PRO A 115 19.08 31.25 -10.40
N VAL A 116 19.89 30.20 -10.44
CA VAL A 116 20.10 29.36 -11.63
C VAL A 116 19.43 28.02 -11.35
N ILE A 117 18.48 27.65 -12.19
CA ILE A 117 17.66 26.45 -12.03
C ILE A 117 18.03 25.48 -13.13
N PHE A 118 18.67 24.36 -12.78
CA PHE A 118 18.84 23.25 -13.70
C PHE A 118 17.50 22.51 -13.86
N GLY A 119 16.94 22.52 -15.07
CA GLY A 119 15.68 21.84 -15.33
C GLY A 119 15.11 22.08 -16.72
N ASP A 120 13.94 21.50 -16.98
CA ASP A 120 13.17 21.79 -18.18
C ASP A 120 12.32 23.05 -17.96
N ALA A 121 12.57 24.11 -18.73
CA ALA A 121 11.89 25.41 -18.62
C ALA A 121 10.37 25.33 -18.74
N HIS A 122 9.84 24.31 -19.42
CA HIS A 122 8.39 24.11 -19.60
C HIS A 122 7.79 23.20 -18.53
N HIS A 123 8.59 22.64 -17.63
CA HIS A 123 8.10 21.72 -16.61
C HIS A 123 7.35 22.48 -15.50
N PRO A 124 6.16 22.01 -15.06
CA PRO A 124 5.38 22.63 -13.99
C PRO A 124 6.16 23.00 -12.73
N GLU A 125 7.06 22.12 -12.32
CA GLU A 125 7.94 22.37 -11.16
C GLU A 125 8.86 23.56 -11.41
N VAL A 126 9.54 23.63 -12.56
CA VAL A 126 10.49 24.70 -12.88
C VAL A 126 9.77 26.04 -13.02
N ILE A 127 8.60 26.06 -13.66
CA ILE A 127 7.74 27.25 -13.70
C ILE A 127 7.39 27.70 -12.28
N GLY A 128 6.98 26.76 -11.43
CA GLY A 128 6.69 27.00 -10.02
C GLY A 128 7.89 27.60 -9.27
N LEU A 129 9.10 27.05 -9.47
CA LEU A 129 10.34 27.53 -8.87
C LEU A 129 10.74 28.93 -9.36
N MET A 130 10.65 29.19 -10.66
CA MET A 130 10.90 30.49 -11.28
C MET A 130 10.00 31.58 -10.70
N GLY A 131 8.74 31.27 -10.34
CA GLY A 131 7.85 32.21 -9.66
C GLY A 131 8.40 32.76 -8.34
N TYR A 132 9.29 32.04 -7.65
CA TYR A 132 9.91 32.48 -6.40
C TYR A 132 11.19 33.30 -6.61
N SER A 133 11.69 33.41 -7.85
CA SER A 133 12.88 34.20 -8.18
C SER A 133 12.58 35.69 -8.42
N GLN A 134 11.32 36.14 -8.29
CA GLN A 134 10.90 37.52 -8.57
C GLN A 134 11.38 38.04 -9.95
N GLY A 135 11.35 37.18 -10.98
CA GLY A 135 11.76 37.52 -12.34
C GLY A 135 13.27 37.55 -12.61
N GLN A 136 14.10 37.27 -11.61
CA GLN A 136 15.57 37.28 -11.78
C GLN A 136 16.19 35.93 -12.16
N GLY A 137 15.42 34.83 -12.11
CA GLY A 137 15.94 33.48 -12.29
C GLY A 137 16.38 33.19 -13.72
N ILE A 138 17.27 32.22 -13.89
CA ILE A 138 17.75 31.71 -15.18
C ILE A 138 17.58 30.20 -15.17
N VAL A 139 16.98 29.63 -16.22
CA VAL A 139 16.86 28.18 -16.39
C VAL A 139 17.96 27.71 -17.33
N ILE A 140 18.65 26.62 -16.95
CA ILE A 140 19.63 25.95 -17.78
C ILE A 140 19.29 24.46 -17.88
N SER A 141 19.72 23.84 -18.98
CA SER A 141 19.44 22.45 -19.32
C SER A 141 20.70 21.61 -19.58
N SER A 142 21.85 22.26 -19.77
CA SER A 142 23.13 21.62 -20.07
C SER A 142 24.30 22.38 -19.44
N ALA A 143 25.49 21.77 -19.43
CA ALA A 143 26.73 22.44 -19.02
C ALA A 143 27.15 23.54 -20.00
N GLU A 144 26.75 23.46 -21.27
CA GLU A 144 27.04 24.47 -22.30
C GLU A 144 26.31 25.79 -22.00
N ASP A 145 25.09 25.72 -21.45
CA ASP A 145 24.29 26.88 -21.06
C ASP A 145 24.97 27.73 -19.97
N VAL A 146 25.95 27.20 -19.24
CA VAL A 146 26.74 27.97 -18.27
C VAL A 146 27.52 29.11 -18.94
N THR A 147 27.84 28.96 -20.24
CA THR A 147 28.51 29.99 -21.03
C THR A 147 27.65 31.24 -21.26
N THR A 148 26.32 31.13 -21.14
CA THR A 148 25.41 32.26 -21.35
C THR A 148 25.10 33.03 -20.06
N LEU A 149 25.64 32.61 -18.91
CA LEU A 149 25.39 33.28 -17.64
C LEU A 149 26.15 34.62 -17.54
N PRO A 150 25.52 35.70 -17.03
CA PRO A 150 26.14 37.02 -16.90
C PRO A 150 27.20 37.08 -15.79
N GLU A 151 28.26 37.87 -16.00
CA GLU A 151 29.44 37.87 -15.13
C GLU A 151 29.28 38.67 -13.84
N GLU A 152 28.45 39.72 -13.85
CA GLU A 152 28.28 40.64 -12.72
C GLU A 152 27.32 40.11 -11.65
N LYS A 153 26.78 38.89 -11.82
CA LYS A 153 25.78 38.31 -10.93
C LYS A 153 26.38 37.25 -10.01
N ARG A 154 25.93 37.27 -8.75
CA ARG A 154 26.18 36.17 -7.80
C ARG A 154 25.09 35.13 -7.93
N PHE A 155 25.45 33.85 -8.04
CA PHE A 155 24.48 32.80 -8.33
C PHE A 155 24.17 31.91 -7.13
N VAL A 156 22.89 31.55 -6.98
CA VAL A 156 22.47 30.39 -6.21
C VAL A 156 21.98 29.34 -7.19
N VAL A 157 22.57 28.15 -7.17
CA VAL A 157 22.23 27.06 -8.09
C VAL A 157 21.35 26.05 -7.36
N VAL A 158 20.24 25.71 -8.00
CA VAL A 158 19.33 24.63 -7.60
C VAL A 158 18.99 23.79 -8.83
N SER A 159 18.47 22.59 -8.60
CA SER A 159 17.96 21.68 -9.62
C SER A 159 16.47 21.38 -9.42
N GLN A 160 15.76 21.16 -10.51
CA GLN A 160 14.50 20.40 -10.49
C GLN A 160 14.75 19.02 -9.85
N THR A 161 13.82 18.59 -9.00
CA THR A 161 13.97 17.43 -8.09
C THR A 161 14.11 16.08 -8.80
N THR A 162 13.70 16.01 -10.07
CA THR A 162 13.67 14.79 -10.89
C THR A 162 14.75 14.76 -11.98
N GLN A 163 15.72 15.68 -11.94
CA GLN A 163 16.78 15.75 -12.95
C GLN A 163 17.81 14.63 -12.83
N ASP A 164 18.65 14.55 -13.84
CA ASP A 164 19.75 13.61 -13.87
C ASP A 164 20.90 13.99 -12.97
N VAL A 165 21.38 13.00 -12.25
CA VAL A 165 22.46 13.18 -11.29
C VAL A 165 23.80 13.45 -11.97
N ASP A 166 24.08 12.79 -13.09
CA ASP A 166 25.40 12.91 -13.74
C ASP A 166 25.49 14.23 -14.51
N THR A 167 24.44 14.59 -15.26
CA THR A 167 24.34 15.92 -15.89
C THR A 167 24.38 17.06 -14.87
N TYR A 168 23.73 16.90 -13.71
CA TYR A 168 23.78 17.92 -12.66
C TYR A 168 25.22 18.14 -12.13
N ARG A 169 26.00 17.07 -11.99
CA ARG A 169 27.42 17.17 -11.56
C ARG A 169 28.25 17.93 -12.58
N GLU A 170 28.08 17.63 -13.87
CA GLU A 170 28.76 18.34 -14.96
C GLU A 170 28.45 19.85 -14.93
N ILE A 171 27.18 20.21 -14.76
CA ILE A 171 26.74 21.60 -14.61
C ILE A 171 27.35 22.26 -13.38
N CYS A 172 27.35 21.58 -12.23
CA CYS A 172 27.95 22.10 -10.99
C CYS A 172 29.45 22.37 -11.16
N SER A 173 30.17 21.47 -11.82
CA SER A 173 31.59 21.64 -12.13
C SER A 173 31.83 22.82 -13.06
N ALA A 174 31.04 22.95 -14.13
CA ALA A 174 31.13 24.09 -15.05
C ALA A 174 30.82 25.42 -14.36
N ILE A 175 29.78 25.48 -13.52
CA ILE A 175 29.43 26.67 -12.75
C ILE A 175 30.54 27.00 -11.74
N LYS A 176 31.08 26.04 -11.00
CA LYS A 176 32.16 26.32 -10.04
C LYS A 176 33.46 26.77 -10.71
N ALA A 177 33.76 26.27 -11.90
CA ALA A 177 34.91 26.72 -12.67
C ALA A 177 34.78 28.18 -13.10
N ARG A 178 33.59 28.61 -13.55
CA ARG A 178 33.35 29.98 -14.03
C ARG A 178 32.98 30.97 -12.92
N PHE A 179 32.22 30.53 -11.93
CA PHE A 179 31.69 31.33 -10.82
C PHE A 179 32.05 30.68 -9.47
N PRO A 180 33.30 30.82 -8.99
CA PRO A 180 33.76 30.16 -7.77
C PRO A 180 32.91 30.47 -6.52
N GLU A 181 32.36 31.69 -6.46
CA GLU A 181 31.50 32.17 -5.36
C GLU A 181 30.05 31.68 -5.44
N ALA A 182 29.65 30.98 -6.50
CA ALA A 182 28.28 30.46 -6.64
C ALA A 182 27.95 29.50 -5.48
N VAL A 183 26.76 29.68 -4.90
CA VAL A 183 26.25 28.82 -3.82
C VAL A 183 25.42 27.72 -4.46
N ILE A 184 25.84 26.47 -4.32
CA ILE A 184 25.18 25.32 -4.97
C ILE A 184 24.43 24.51 -3.92
N PHE A 185 23.14 24.28 -4.16
CA PHE A 185 22.32 23.35 -3.40
C PHE A 185 21.93 22.18 -4.27
N ASP A 186 22.39 20.98 -3.89
CA ASP A 186 21.84 19.75 -4.45
C ASP A 186 20.40 19.58 -3.98
N THR A 187 19.48 19.88 -4.89
CA THR A 187 18.04 19.77 -4.67
C THR A 187 17.41 18.63 -5.48
N ILE A 188 18.21 17.77 -6.12
CA ILE A 188 17.70 16.50 -6.64
C ILE A 188 17.26 15.64 -5.45
N CYS A 189 16.07 15.04 -5.54
CA CYS A 189 15.51 14.28 -4.42
C CYS A 189 16.25 12.95 -4.22
N ASP A 190 16.48 12.54 -2.96
CA ASP A 190 17.07 11.24 -2.59
C ASP A 190 16.38 10.04 -3.26
N GLU A 191 15.07 10.13 -3.47
CA GLU A 191 14.29 9.08 -4.13
C GLU A 191 14.62 9.00 -5.63
N THR A 192 14.90 10.14 -6.28
CA THR A 192 15.38 10.21 -7.67
C THR A 192 16.75 9.54 -7.78
N TYR A 193 17.70 9.92 -6.91
CA TYR A 193 19.03 9.30 -6.82
C TYR A 193 18.95 7.77 -6.68
N THR A 194 18.15 7.32 -5.73
CA THR A 194 18.01 5.89 -5.41
C THR A 194 17.41 5.12 -6.58
N ARG A 195 16.37 5.67 -7.23
CA ARG A 195 15.74 5.05 -8.42
C ARG A 195 16.71 4.92 -9.58
N GLN A 196 17.45 5.98 -9.91
CA GLN A 196 18.40 5.97 -11.02
C GLN A 196 19.52 4.95 -10.78
N LYS A 197 20.08 4.92 -9.56
CA LYS A 197 21.08 3.91 -9.15
C LYS A 197 20.53 2.50 -9.24
N GLU A 198 19.30 2.28 -8.79
CA GLU A 198 18.67 0.96 -8.82
C GLU A 198 18.40 0.48 -10.24
N VAL A 199 17.97 1.35 -11.16
CA VAL A 199 17.78 0.98 -12.57
C VAL A 199 19.07 0.44 -13.18
N ARG A 200 20.21 1.12 -12.96
CA ARG A 200 21.52 0.67 -13.44
C ARG A 200 21.91 -0.68 -12.84
N SER A 201 21.76 -0.82 -11.52
CA SER A 201 22.06 -2.08 -10.82
C SER A 201 21.18 -3.23 -11.28
N LEU A 202 19.88 -2.99 -11.49
CA LEU A 202 18.93 -4.00 -11.94
C LEU A 202 19.20 -4.41 -13.38
N ALA A 203 19.47 -3.45 -14.28
CA ALA A 203 19.78 -3.71 -15.68
C ALA A 203 20.99 -4.65 -15.85
N ALA A 204 22.00 -4.53 -14.99
CA ALA A 204 23.17 -5.43 -14.99
C ALA A 204 22.82 -6.89 -14.67
N GLN A 205 21.65 -7.16 -14.08
CA GLN A 205 21.27 -8.48 -13.57
C GLN A 205 20.10 -9.12 -14.35
N VAL A 206 19.70 -8.54 -15.48
CA VAL A 206 18.56 -8.99 -16.29
C VAL A 206 18.87 -8.95 -17.78
N ASP A 207 18.01 -9.59 -18.57
CA ASP A 207 18.15 -9.66 -20.04
C ASP A 207 17.47 -8.49 -20.74
N SER A 208 16.43 -7.93 -20.13
CA SER A 208 15.70 -6.76 -20.62
C SER A 208 15.04 -5.98 -19.48
N MET A 209 14.70 -4.73 -19.74
CA MET A 209 14.08 -3.80 -18.79
C MET A 209 12.71 -3.33 -19.31
N VAL A 210 11.71 -3.32 -18.44
CA VAL A 210 10.39 -2.72 -18.68
C VAL A 210 10.20 -1.56 -17.72
N ILE A 211 9.95 -0.37 -18.25
CA ILE A 211 9.74 0.88 -17.51
C ILE A 211 8.26 1.23 -17.64
N VAL A 212 7.53 1.18 -16.52
CA VAL A 212 6.08 1.41 -16.48
C VAL A 212 5.78 2.85 -16.06
N GLY A 213 5.07 3.60 -16.90
CA GLY A 213 4.56 4.93 -16.55
C GLY A 213 4.22 5.78 -17.75
N GLY A 214 3.58 6.93 -17.50
CA GLY A 214 3.09 7.81 -18.56
C GLY A 214 4.19 8.30 -19.51
N TYR A 215 3.91 8.38 -20.80
CA TYR A 215 4.87 8.88 -21.80
C TYR A 215 5.29 10.34 -21.57
N LYS A 216 4.40 11.14 -20.97
CA LYS A 216 4.65 12.55 -20.61
C LYS A 216 5.35 12.73 -19.26
N SER A 217 5.74 11.65 -18.57
CA SER A 217 6.42 11.73 -17.28
C SER A 217 7.93 11.87 -17.48
N GLY A 218 8.49 13.04 -17.17
CA GLY A 218 9.94 13.31 -17.29
C GLY A 218 10.78 12.31 -16.49
N ASN A 219 10.38 12.00 -15.25
CA ASN A 219 11.04 10.96 -14.45
C ASN A 219 10.99 9.58 -15.12
N THR A 220 9.84 9.17 -15.67
CA THR A 220 9.71 7.85 -16.32
C THR A 220 10.58 7.77 -17.57
N MET A 221 10.58 8.82 -18.38
CA MET A 221 11.46 8.94 -19.55
C MET A 221 12.93 8.86 -19.14
N ARG A 222 13.33 9.50 -18.04
CA ARG A 222 14.73 9.42 -17.56
C ARG A 222 15.12 8.02 -17.14
N LEU A 223 14.26 7.30 -16.43
CA LEU A 223 14.51 5.89 -16.08
C LEU A 223 14.66 5.00 -17.33
N TYR A 224 13.85 5.26 -18.36
CA TYR A 224 13.96 4.57 -19.64
C TYR A 224 15.29 4.88 -20.36
N GLN A 225 15.70 6.15 -20.41
CA GLN A 225 16.98 6.55 -20.99
C GLN A 225 18.17 5.91 -20.26
N ILE A 226 18.15 5.90 -18.93
CA ILE A 226 19.19 5.27 -18.10
C ILE A 226 19.21 3.75 -18.33
N ALA A 227 18.06 3.09 -18.42
CA ALA A 227 18.02 1.67 -18.72
C ALA A 227 18.60 1.38 -20.12
N ARG A 228 18.25 2.18 -21.12
CA ARG A 228 18.75 2.04 -22.49
C ARG A 228 20.25 2.28 -22.59
N SER A 229 20.81 3.24 -21.83
CA SER A 229 22.24 3.53 -21.84
C SER A 229 23.10 2.40 -21.27
N THR A 230 22.51 1.44 -20.54
CA THR A 230 23.21 0.22 -20.11
C THR A 230 23.45 -0.82 -21.22
N GLY A 231 22.93 -0.58 -22.43
CA GLY A 231 23.01 -1.50 -23.57
C GLY A 231 22.00 -2.65 -23.54
N LYS A 232 21.15 -2.73 -22.50
CA LYS A 232 20.07 -3.72 -22.40
C LYS A 232 18.85 -3.29 -23.22
N PRO A 233 18.11 -4.22 -23.87
CA PRO A 233 16.79 -3.94 -24.39
C PRO A 233 15.89 -3.33 -23.31
N ALA A 234 15.38 -2.13 -23.56
CA ALA A 234 14.53 -1.39 -22.64
C ALA A 234 13.21 -1.02 -23.34
N PHE A 235 12.09 -1.13 -22.63
CA PHE A 235 10.76 -0.86 -23.17
C PHE A 235 10.00 0.09 -22.23
N HIS A 236 9.46 1.19 -22.76
CA HIS A 236 8.60 2.13 -22.03
C HIS A 236 7.14 1.87 -22.42
N ILE A 237 6.33 1.48 -21.43
CA ILE A 237 4.90 1.19 -21.59
C ILE A 237 4.05 1.95 -20.56
N GLU A 238 2.80 2.25 -20.90
CA GLU A 238 1.82 2.74 -19.93
C GLU A 238 0.99 1.61 -19.32
N THR A 239 0.65 0.58 -20.12
CA THR A 239 -0.26 -0.50 -19.72
C THR A 239 0.27 -1.89 -20.08
N GLU A 240 -0.26 -2.93 -19.43
CA GLU A 240 0.08 -4.33 -19.74
C GLU A 240 -0.30 -4.76 -21.16
N GLY A 241 -1.22 -4.03 -21.81
CA GLY A 241 -1.67 -4.30 -23.17
C GLY A 241 -0.64 -3.92 -24.25
N GLU A 242 0.35 -3.09 -23.92
CA GLU A 242 1.41 -2.69 -24.85
C GLU A 242 2.57 -3.69 -24.90
N LEU A 243 2.60 -4.68 -23.99
CA LEU A 243 3.62 -5.73 -23.97
C LEU A 243 3.48 -6.65 -25.18
N LYS A 244 4.55 -6.77 -25.97
CA LYS A 244 4.61 -7.66 -27.14
C LYS A 244 5.39 -8.94 -26.82
N ASP A 245 4.85 -10.11 -27.17
CA ASP A 245 5.51 -11.40 -26.93
C ASP A 245 6.89 -11.49 -27.62
N SER A 246 7.03 -10.84 -28.79
CA SER A 246 8.29 -10.81 -29.53
C SER A 246 9.45 -10.17 -28.74
N TRP A 247 9.19 -9.23 -27.84
CA TRP A 247 10.21 -8.56 -27.02
C TRP A 247 10.92 -9.49 -26.04
N PHE A 248 10.27 -10.59 -25.67
CA PHE A 248 10.73 -11.48 -24.59
C PHE A 248 11.04 -12.90 -25.06
N SER A 249 11.14 -13.11 -26.37
CA SER A 249 11.30 -14.44 -26.97
C SER A 249 12.57 -15.17 -26.49
N SER A 250 13.64 -14.41 -26.19
CA SER A 250 14.92 -14.91 -25.68
C SER A 250 15.21 -14.52 -24.22
N ALA A 251 14.30 -13.80 -23.55
CA ALA A 251 14.54 -13.27 -22.20
C ALA A 251 14.25 -14.32 -21.12
N GLY A 252 15.29 -14.72 -20.37
CA GLY A 252 15.15 -15.56 -19.19
C GLY A 252 14.66 -14.76 -17.97
N THR A 253 15.18 -13.55 -17.81
CA THR A 253 14.89 -12.62 -16.71
C THR A 253 14.59 -11.21 -17.21
N VAL A 254 13.45 -10.66 -16.79
CA VAL A 254 13.02 -9.29 -17.09
C VAL A 254 13.05 -8.44 -15.82
N GLY A 255 13.72 -7.29 -15.88
CA GLY A 255 13.65 -6.26 -14.88
C GLY A 255 12.44 -5.37 -15.11
N VAL A 256 11.72 -5.01 -14.06
CA VAL A 256 10.59 -4.09 -14.10
C VAL A 256 10.88 -2.94 -13.14
N THR A 257 10.74 -1.71 -13.60
CA THR A 257 10.71 -0.52 -12.76
C THR A 257 9.52 0.35 -13.15
N ALA A 258 9.25 1.40 -12.39
CA ALA A 258 8.16 2.30 -12.69
C ALA A 258 8.45 3.73 -12.26
N GLY A 259 7.86 4.68 -13.00
CA GLY A 259 7.94 6.09 -12.71
C GLY A 259 7.35 6.47 -11.34
N ALA A 260 7.78 7.63 -10.83
CA ALA A 260 7.30 8.19 -9.57
C ALA A 260 5.79 8.53 -9.57
N SER A 261 5.17 8.61 -10.75
CA SER A 261 3.73 8.84 -10.94
C SER A 261 2.95 7.57 -11.30
N THR A 262 3.54 6.38 -11.17
CA THR A 262 2.89 5.11 -11.54
C THR A 262 2.34 4.39 -10.29
N PRO A 263 1.03 4.12 -10.19
CA PRO A 263 0.45 3.41 -9.06
C PRO A 263 0.74 1.91 -9.06
N ASN A 264 0.69 1.29 -7.88
CA ASN A 264 1.03 -0.13 -7.69
C ASN A 264 0.16 -1.09 -8.51
N TRP A 265 -1.13 -0.79 -8.72
CA TRP A 265 -2.03 -1.65 -9.47
C TRP A 265 -1.63 -1.79 -10.94
N MET A 266 -1.06 -0.73 -11.55
CA MET A 266 -0.54 -0.79 -12.93
C MET A 266 0.69 -1.69 -13.00
N ILE A 267 1.61 -1.52 -12.04
CA ILE A 267 2.83 -2.33 -11.95
C ILE A 267 2.49 -3.82 -11.74
N LYS A 268 1.55 -4.12 -10.83
CA LYS A 268 1.08 -5.48 -10.57
C LYS A 268 0.49 -6.13 -11.83
N LYS A 269 -0.30 -5.39 -12.63
CA LYS A 269 -0.85 -5.89 -13.91
C LYS A 269 0.25 -6.24 -14.93
N VAL A 270 1.23 -5.35 -15.09
CA VAL A 270 2.40 -5.60 -15.98
C VAL A 270 3.18 -6.83 -15.53
N ILE A 271 3.47 -6.97 -14.23
CA ILE A 271 4.19 -8.13 -13.69
C ILE A 271 3.42 -9.43 -13.94
N GLU A 272 2.10 -9.44 -13.71
CA GLU A 272 1.28 -10.63 -13.95
C GLU A 272 1.27 -10.99 -15.44
N ARG A 273 1.13 -10.02 -16.34
CA ARG A 273 1.20 -10.25 -17.79
C ARG A 273 2.55 -10.83 -18.19
N LEU A 274 3.67 -10.25 -17.76
CA LEU A 274 5.01 -10.77 -18.02
C LEU A 274 5.18 -12.21 -17.52
N ARG A 275 4.66 -12.55 -16.34
CA ARG A 275 4.71 -13.92 -15.81
C ARG A 275 4.00 -14.94 -16.71
N THR A 276 2.95 -14.51 -17.43
CA THR A 276 2.19 -15.38 -18.36
C THR A 276 2.80 -15.51 -19.76
N MET A 277 3.62 -14.53 -20.21
CA MET A 277 4.17 -14.52 -21.58
C MET A 277 5.33 -15.50 -21.78
N GLY A 278 6.04 -15.87 -20.71
CA GLY A 278 7.21 -16.74 -20.83
C GLY A 278 6.86 -18.22 -21.00
N LYS A 279 7.36 -18.87 -22.06
CA LYS A 279 7.39 -20.34 -22.19
C LYS A 279 8.27 -20.94 -21.09
N ARG A 280 7.69 -21.38 -19.96
CA ARG A 280 8.41 -22.21 -18.97
C ARG A 280 8.37 -23.66 -19.45
N LYS A 281 9.52 -24.34 -19.56
CA LYS A 281 9.53 -25.80 -19.45
C LYS A 281 8.84 -26.16 -18.13
N GLN A 282 7.81 -27.00 -18.18
CA GLN A 282 7.14 -27.46 -16.97
C GLN A 282 8.15 -28.22 -16.12
N SER A 283 8.54 -27.65 -14.98
CA SER A 283 9.34 -28.31 -13.96
C SER A 283 8.49 -28.57 -12.72
N PHE A 284 8.89 -29.53 -11.88
CA PHE A 284 8.24 -29.78 -10.60
C PHE A 284 8.14 -28.51 -9.73
N ALA A 285 9.20 -27.71 -9.69
CA ALA A 285 9.20 -26.40 -9.00
C ALA A 285 8.15 -25.42 -9.57
N SER A 286 7.88 -25.47 -10.89
CA SER A 286 6.84 -24.64 -11.51
C SER A 286 5.43 -25.09 -11.14
N LEU A 287 5.21 -26.40 -10.96
CA LEU A 287 3.94 -26.96 -10.47
C LEU A 287 3.72 -26.56 -9.02
N LEU A 288 4.73 -26.69 -8.16
CA LEU A 288 4.66 -26.23 -6.76
C LEU A 288 4.34 -24.73 -6.67
N THR A 289 4.99 -23.90 -7.49
CA THR A 289 4.72 -22.46 -7.51
C THR A 289 3.27 -22.15 -7.91
N LYS A 290 2.75 -22.85 -8.93
CA LYS A 290 1.34 -22.70 -9.36
C LYS A 290 0.37 -23.17 -8.29
N GLY A 291 0.66 -24.30 -7.64
CA GLY A 291 -0.13 -24.82 -6.51
C GLY A 291 -0.18 -23.81 -5.37
N TYR A 292 0.98 -23.29 -4.94
CA TYR A 292 1.03 -22.24 -3.91
C TYR A 292 0.24 -20.98 -4.29
N GLN A 293 0.41 -20.49 -5.52
CA GLN A 293 -0.35 -19.33 -6.01
C GLN A 293 -1.86 -19.58 -6.02
N PHE A 294 -2.29 -20.79 -6.37
CA PHE A 294 -3.69 -21.20 -6.31
C PHE A 294 -4.19 -21.16 -4.86
N LEU A 295 -3.46 -21.77 -3.91
CA LEU A 295 -3.82 -21.75 -2.50
C LEU A 295 -4.00 -20.32 -1.97
N VAL A 296 -3.01 -19.44 -2.22
CA VAL A 296 -3.07 -18.02 -1.82
C VAL A 296 -4.27 -17.32 -2.46
N LYS A 297 -4.49 -17.50 -3.78
CA LYS A 297 -5.63 -16.90 -4.49
C LYS A 297 -6.99 -17.43 -4.02
N THR A 298 -7.06 -18.57 -3.36
CA THR A 298 -8.30 -19.14 -2.80
C THR A 298 -8.54 -18.80 -1.31
N ASN A 299 -7.66 -18.03 -0.66
CA ASN A 299 -7.66 -17.78 0.79
C ASN A 299 -7.50 -19.05 1.68
N ILE A 300 -6.95 -20.15 1.15
CA ILE A 300 -6.68 -21.35 1.97
C ILE A 300 -5.66 -21.08 3.09
N PRO A 301 -4.54 -20.35 2.86
CA PRO A 301 -3.60 -20.04 3.93
C PRO A 301 -4.23 -19.35 5.14
N ASP A 302 -5.19 -18.45 4.92
CA ASP A 302 -5.93 -17.78 6.00
C ASP A 302 -6.73 -18.78 6.84
N ALA A 303 -7.44 -19.69 6.18
CA ALA A 303 -8.22 -20.72 6.85
C ALA A 303 -7.35 -21.70 7.65
N VAL A 304 -6.19 -22.11 7.10
CA VAL A 304 -5.23 -22.97 7.80
C VAL A 304 -4.57 -22.21 8.96
N GLY A 305 -4.30 -20.91 8.81
CA GLY A 305 -3.84 -20.05 9.90
C GLY A 305 -4.86 -19.98 11.04
N ALA A 306 -6.15 -19.88 10.73
CA ALA A 306 -7.22 -19.90 11.72
C ALA A 306 -7.33 -21.24 12.45
N PHE A 307 -7.27 -22.36 11.72
CA PHE A 307 -7.16 -23.71 12.29
C PHE A 307 -6.01 -23.78 13.30
N SER A 308 -4.82 -23.34 12.88
CA SER A 308 -3.60 -23.37 13.68
C SER A 308 -3.72 -22.55 14.96
N LEU A 309 -4.26 -21.33 14.87
CA LEU A 309 -4.52 -20.49 16.04
C LEU A 309 -5.57 -21.09 16.98
N THR A 310 -6.66 -21.65 16.46
CA THR A 310 -7.66 -22.34 17.31
C THR A 310 -7.04 -23.53 18.03
N TYR A 311 -6.26 -24.35 17.33
CA TYR A 311 -5.57 -25.48 17.94
C TYR A 311 -4.64 -25.02 19.07
N ALA A 312 -3.80 -24.00 18.82
CA ALA A 312 -2.92 -23.44 19.84
C ALA A 312 -3.69 -22.85 21.03
N GLY A 313 -4.76 -22.10 20.74
CA GLY A 313 -5.62 -21.51 21.76
C GLY A 313 -6.28 -22.55 22.65
N LEU A 314 -6.69 -23.70 22.10
CA LEU A 314 -7.28 -24.81 22.88
C LEU A 314 -6.24 -25.52 23.75
N ILE A 315 -5.07 -25.88 23.21
CA ILE A 315 -4.00 -26.46 24.03
C ILE A 315 -3.59 -25.50 25.15
N LEU A 316 -3.54 -24.20 24.87
CA LEU A 316 -3.10 -23.18 25.82
C LEU A 316 -3.92 -23.18 27.13
N TYR A 317 -5.25 -23.22 27.08
CA TYR A 317 -6.09 -23.19 28.29
C TYR A 317 -6.69 -24.54 28.70
N ARG A 318 -6.84 -25.50 27.77
CA ARG A 318 -7.48 -26.79 28.02
C ARG A 318 -6.50 -27.96 28.08
N GLY A 319 -5.29 -27.81 27.53
CA GLY A 319 -4.32 -28.89 27.39
C GLY A 319 -4.72 -29.97 26.36
N SER A 320 -5.89 -29.86 25.74
CA SER A 320 -6.37 -30.76 24.68
C SER A 320 -7.13 -29.97 23.63
N ALA A 321 -7.00 -30.37 22.37
CA ALA A 321 -7.60 -29.69 21.23
C ALA A 321 -8.33 -30.69 20.31
N PRO A 322 -9.60 -31.03 20.60
CA PRO A 322 -10.41 -31.84 19.69
C PRO A 322 -10.49 -31.15 18.31
N LEU A 323 -10.07 -31.87 17.27
CA LEU A 323 -9.90 -31.29 15.92
C LEU A 323 -11.18 -30.75 15.31
N ILE A 324 -12.35 -31.15 15.82
CA ILE A 324 -13.65 -30.65 15.38
C ILE A 324 -13.76 -29.12 15.49
N TYR A 325 -13.17 -28.50 16.52
CA TYR A 325 -13.24 -27.04 16.69
C TYR A 325 -12.28 -26.28 15.76
N PRO A 326 -10.99 -26.64 15.65
CA PRO A 326 -10.12 -26.08 14.61
C PRO A 326 -10.68 -26.24 13.18
N ILE A 327 -11.27 -27.39 12.85
CA ILE A 327 -11.93 -27.62 11.56
C ILE A 327 -13.12 -26.67 11.39
N LEU A 328 -13.96 -26.53 12.42
CA LEU A 328 -15.11 -25.63 12.38
C LEU A 328 -14.68 -24.16 12.16
N THR A 329 -13.63 -23.70 12.84
CA THR A 329 -13.05 -22.37 12.62
C THR A 329 -12.50 -22.22 11.20
N MET A 330 -11.78 -23.22 10.68
CA MET A 330 -11.25 -23.22 9.32
C MET A 330 -12.36 -23.04 8.28
N LEU A 331 -13.46 -23.78 8.42
CA LEU A 331 -14.60 -23.72 7.51
C LEU A 331 -15.28 -22.33 7.53
N TYR A 332 -15.48 -21.78 8.73
CA TYR A 332 -16.03 -20.43 8.91
C TYR A 332 -15.15 -19.36 8.26
N VAL A 333 -13.86 -19.33 8.61
CA VAL A 333 -12.92 -18.33 8.09
C VAL A 333 -12.80 -18.44 6.57
N TYR A 334 -12.66 -19.64 6.03
CA TYR A 334 -12.63 -19.86 4.58
C TYR A 334 -13.88 -19.29 3.90
N GLY A 335 -15.07 -19.71 4.36
CA GLY A 335 -16.33 -19.28 3.78
C GLY A 335 -16.52 -17.77 3.83
N MET A 336 -16.29 -17.16 5.00
CA MET A 336 -16.45 -15.72 5.19
C MET A 336 -15.45 -14.91 4.38
N HIS A 337 -14.16 -15.30 4.34
CA HIS A 337 -13.16 -14.58 3.57
C HIS A 337 -13.44 -14.64 2.07
N VAL A 338 -13.87 -15.79 1.53
CA VAL A 338 -14.22 -15.92 0.11
C VAL A 338 -15.45 -15.07 -0.23
N LEU A 339 -16.54 -15.14 0.57
CA LEU A 339 -17.75 -14.38 0.31
C LEU A 339 -17.52 -12.86 0.45
N ASN A 340 -16.84 -12.42 1.50
CA ASN A 340 -16.52 -10.99 1.69
C ASN A 340 -15.69 -10.43 0.54
N ARG A 341 -14.80 -11.23 -0.06
CA ARG A 341 -14.00 -10.78 -1.21
C ARG A 341 -14.85 -10.51 -2.46
N PHE A 342 -15.98 -11.19 -2.63
CA PHE A 342 -16.96 -10.86 -3.68
C PHE A 342 -17.74 -9.57 -3.36
N LEU A 343 -18.07 -9.35 -2.09
CA LEU A 343 -18.70 -8.10 -1.63
C LEU A 343 -17.74 -6.90 -1.71
N ASP A 344 -16.44 -7.17 -1.81
CA ASP A 344 -15.33 -6.20 -1.80
C ASP A 344 -14.57 -6.10 -3.14
N LYS A 345 -15.24 -6.44 -4.25
CA LYS A 345 -14.62 -6.59 -5.58
C LYS A 345 -13.90 -5.32 -6.07
N GLU A 346 -14.40 -4.13 -5.77
CA GLU A 346 -13.80 -2.87 -6.23
C GLU A 346 -12.44 -2.62 -5.58
N ALA A 347 -12.34 -2.74 -4.25
CA ALA A 347 -11.07 -2.53 -3.53
C ALA A 347 -10.02 -3.55 -4.00
N SER A 348 -10.46 -4.80 -4.17
CA SER A 348 -9.61 -5.90 -4.63
C SER A 348 -8.98 -5.64 -6.01
N ARG A 349 -9.64 -4.89 -6.91
CA ARG A 349 -9.08 -4.56 -8.24
C ARG A 349 -7.84 -3.66 -8.16
N TYR A 350 -7.76 -2.82 -7.13
CA TYR A 350 -6.62 -1.92 -6.92
C TYR A 350 -5.58 -2.53 -5.97
N ASN A 351 -6.04 -3.19 -4.90
CA ASN A 351 -5.18 -3.84 -3.93
C ASN A 351 -4.46 -5.05 -4.56
N ASP A 352 -5.18 -6.01 -5.14
CA ASP A 352 -4.61 -7.23 -5.74
C ASP A 352 -5.27 -7.60 -7.08
N PRO A 353 -4.86 -6.95 -8.19
CA PRO A 353 -5.48 -7.15 -9.51
C PRO A 353 -5.50 -8.62 -9.95
N GLY A 354 -4.43 -9.38 -9.67
CA GLY A 354 -4.35 -10.79 -10.03
C GLY A 354 -5.32 -11.69 -9.26
N VAL A 355 -5.63 -11.36 -8.00
CA VAL A 355 -6.65 -12.07 -7.22
C VAL A 355 -8.04 -11.67 -7.71
N ALA A 356 -8.28 -10.38 -7.97
CA ALA A 356 -9.56 -9.91 -8.51
C ALA A 356 -9.92 -10.57 -9.85
N LEU A 357 -8.93 -10.76 -10.73
CA LEU A 357 -9.10 -11.45 -12.00
C LEU A 357 -9.38 -12.95 -11.80
N PHE A 358 -8.67 -13.61 -10.88
CA PHE A 358 -8.93 -15.01 -10.52
C PHE A 358 -10.35 -15.22 -10.01
N TYR A 359 -10.83 -14.37 -9.09
CA TYR A 359 -12.20 -14.40 -8.56
C TYR A 359 -13.26 -14.15 -9.64
N ALA A 360 -12.98 -13.28 -10.61
CA ALA A 360 -13.88 -13.04 -11.73
C ALA A 360 -14.00 -14.28 -12.64
N GLN A 361 -12.89 -14.99 -12.87
CA GLN A 361 -12.86 -16.19 -13.72
C GLN A 361 -13.46 -17.43 -13.03
N HIS A 362 -13.26 -17.59 -11.72
CA HIS A 362 -13.61 -18.81 -10.98
C HIS A 362 -14.80 -18.60 -10.02
N LYS A 363 -15.68 -17.65 -10.33
CA LYS A 363 -16.76 -17.19 -9.43
C LYS A 363 -17.62 -18.35 -8.90
N VAL A 364 -18.14 -19.19 -9.80
CA VAL A 364 -19.07 -20.27 -9.43
C VAL A 364 -18.39 -21.29 -8.52
N PHE A 365 -17.17 -21.69 -8.86
CA PHE A 365 -16.37 -22.61 -8.05
C PHE A 365 -16.14 -22.06 -6.64
N LEU A 366 -15.65 -20.83 -6.50
CA LEU A 366 -15.33 -20.23 -5.21
C LEU A 366 -16.57 -20.00 -4.33
N ILE A 367 -17.69 -19.57 -4.90
CA ILE A 367 -18.93 -19.41 -4.15
C ILE A 367 -19.44 -20.79 -3.70
N GLY A 368 -19.40 -21.79 -4.58
CA GLY A 368 -19.82 -23.15 -4.25
C GLY A 368 -19.03 -23.76 -3.09
N THR A 369 -17.69 -23.63 -3.11
CA THR A 369 -16.84 -24.13 -2.02
C THR A 369 -17.05 -23.35 -0.72
N ALA A 370 -17.23 -22.02 -0.78
CA ALA A 370 -17.48 -21.20 0.40
C ALA A 370 -18.82 -21.56 1.08
N LEU A 371 -19.89 -21.71 0.30
CA LEU A 371 -21.21 -22.11 0.81
C LEU A 371 -21.18 -23.54 1.36
N SER A 372 -20.48 -24.45 0.69
CA SER A 372 -20.31 -25.83 1.18
C SER A 372 -19.55 -25.85 2.52
N GLY A 373 -18.51 -25.02 2.66
CA GLY A 373 -17.76 -24.90 3.91
C GLY A 373 -18.63 -24.36 5.06
N LEU A 374 -19.38 -23.29 4.84
CA LEU A 374 -20.31 -22.74 5.84
C LEU A 374 -21.44 -23.71 6.17
N GLY A 375 -21.99 -24.41 5.18
CA GLY A 375 -23.00 -25.45 5.38
C GLY A 375 -22.47 -26.62 6.22
N GLY A 376 -21.24 -27.09 5.94
CA GLY A 376 -20.55 -28.07 6.76
C GLY A 376 -20.34 -27.60 8.20
N GLY A 377 -19.96 -26.32 8.39
CA GLY A 377 -19.83 -25.73 9.72
C GLY A 377 -21.15 -25.65 10.48
N ILE A 378 -22.26 -25.34 9.81
CA ILE A 378 -23.61 -25.40 10.40
C ILE A 378 -23.94 -26.82 10.87
N ILE A 379 -23.69 -27.84 10.04
CA ILE A 379 -23.96 -29.24 10.41
C ILE A 379 -23.10 -29.67 11.60
N ILE A 380 -21.80 -29.35 11.59
CA ILE A 380 -20.88 -29.68 12.68
C ILE A 380 -21.28 -28.97 13.98
N SER A 381 -21.63 -27.68 13.92
CA SER A 381 -22.04 -26.92 15.09
C SER A 381 -23.37 -27.41 15.68
N LEU A 382 -24.32 -27.85 14.85
CA LEU A 382 -25.55 -28.53 15.30
C LEU A 382 -25.24 -29.84 16.02
N TYR A 383 -24.32 -30.64 15.50
CA TYR A 383 -23.89 -31.89 16.12
C TYR A 383 -23.23 -31.66 17.50
N LEU A 384 -22.50 -30.56 17.67
CA LEU A 384 -21.87 -30.20 18.95
C LEU A 384 -22.88 -29.73 20.01
N GLY A 385 -23.97 -29.10 19.60
CA GLY A 385 -25.03 -28.66 20.50
C GLY A 385 -25.72 -27.36 20.05
N LEU A 386 -26.90 -27.10 20.60
CA LEU A 386 -27.69 -25.93 20.27
C LEU A 386 -26.95 -24.59 20.54
N PRO A 387 -26.23 -24.40 21.66
CA PRO A 387 -25.48 -23.17 21.90
C PRO A 387 -24.38 -22.89 20.85
N GLN A 388 -23.67 -23.94 20.42
CA GLN A 388 -22.61 -23.85 19.41
C GLN A 388 -23.20 -23.49 18.04
N PHE A 389 -24.30 -24.13 17.66
CA PHE A 389 -25.02 -23.81 16.43
C PHE A 389 -25.49 -22.37 16.40
N LEU A 390 -26.17 -21.90 17.45
CA LEU A 390 -26.69 -20.53 17.51
C LEU A 390 -25.56 -19.50 17.42
N LEU A 391 -24.44 -19.73 18.10
CA LEU A 391 -23.27 -18.85 18.01
C LEU A 391 -22.64 -18.85 16.62
N PHE A 392 -22.46 -20.02 16.00
CA PHE A 392 -21.92 -20.13 14.64
C PHE A 392 -22.81 -19.43 13.62
N LEU A 393 -24.13 -19.62 13.72
CA LEU A 393 -25.12 -18.98 12.87
C LEU A 393 -25.10 -17.47 13.06
N ALA A 394 -25.07 -16.99 14.31
CA ALA A 394 -25.00 -15.56 14.62
C ALA A 394 -23.73 -14.91 14.04
N LEU A 395 -22.57 -15.54 14.18
CA LEU A 395 -21.31 -15.05 13.58
C LEU A 395 -21.37 -15.02 12.05
N THR A 396 -21.95 -16.06 11.43
CA THR A 396 -22.11 -16.14 9.97
C THR A 396 -23.03 -15.03 9.45
N ILE A 397 -24.18 -14.81 10.10
CA ILE A 397 -25.11 -13.73 9.75
C ILE A 397 -24.43 -12.37 9.94
N LEU A 398 -23.78 -12.15 11.10
CA LEU A 398 -23.11 -10.89 11.40
C LEU A 398 -22.03 -10.59 10.35
N GLY A 399 -21.22 -11.59 9.99
CA GLY A 399 -20.18 -11.45 8.98
C GLY A 399 -20.71 -11.12 7.59
N LEU A 400 -21.88 -11.64 7.21
CA LEU A 400 -22.54 -11.31 5.93
C LEU A 400 -23.17 -9.92 5.96
N VAL A 401 -23.91 -9.60 7.02
CA VAL A 401 -24.60 -8.30 7.21
C VAL A 401 -23.59 -7.15 7.32
N TYR A 402 -22.41 -7.40 7.87
CA TYR A 402 -21.34 -6.39 8.03
C TYR A 402 -20.98 -5.65 6.72
N SER A 403 -21.09 -6.35 5.58
CA SER A 403 -20.77 -5.82 4.25
C SER A 403 -21.97 -5.29 3.45
N VAL A 404 -23.18 -5.41 3.99
CA VAL A 404 -24.44 -5.02 3.35
C VAL A 404 -24.83 -3.60 3.81
N PRO A 405 -25.33 -2.73 2.92
CA PRO A 405 -25.81 -1.42 3.33
C PRO A 405 -27.09 -1.58 4.17
N ILE A 406 -27.02 -1.15 5.43
CA ILE A 406 -28.12 -1.19 6.40
C ILE A 406 -28.87 0.16 6.38
N ILE A 407 -28.17 1.26 6.09
CA ILE A 407 -28.77 2.61 6.07
C ILE A 407 -29.09 3.03 4.63
N PRO A 408 -30.35 3.40 4.32
CA PRO A 408 -30.72 3.93 3.01
C PRO A 408 -29.97 5.23 2.67
N TRP A 409 -29.49 5.35 1.44
CA TRP A 409 -28.74 6.52 0.94
C TRP A 409 -29.47 7.86 1.03
N ARG A 410 -30.80 7.85 1.26
CA ARG A 410 -31.66 9.04 1.36
C ARG A 410 -31.51 9.82 2.68
N LEU A 411 -30.76 9.31 3.66
CA LEU A 411 -30.59 9.93 5.00
C LEU A 411 -29.39 10.90 5.12
N GLY A 412 -28.95 11.53 4.02
CA GLY A 412 -27.96 12.61 4.04
C GLY A 412 -26.59 12.18 4.59
N TYR A 413 -26.05 12.91 5.58
CA TYR A 413 -24.70 12.70 6.16
C TYR A 413 -24.47 11.27 6.69
N LEU A 414 -25.51 10.60 7.19
CA LEU A 414 -25.44 9.21 7.68
C LEU A 414 -25.28 8.19 6.54
N GLY A 415 -25.60 8.56 5.29
CA GLY A 415 -25.40 7.72 4.12
C GLY A 415 -23.93 7.42 3.79
N ARG A 416 -22.98 8.19 4.36
CA ARG A 416 -21.53 7.92 4.23
C ARG A 416 -21.11 6.63 4.96
N TYR A 417 -21.82 6.25 6.02
CA TYR A 417 -21.61 5.00 6.76
C TYR A 417 -22.78 4.05 6.54
N ALA A 418 -23.08 3.76 5.27
CA ALA A 418 -24.21 2.91 4.92
C ALA A 418 -24.04 1.48 5.44
N LYS A 419 -22.81 1.02 5.62
CA LYS A 419 -22.43 -0.31 6.08
C LYS A 419 -21.67 -0.20 7.40
N ILE A 420 -21.79 -1.22 8.25
CA ILE A 420 -20.99 -1.30 9.50
C ILE A 420 -19.50 -1.21 9.18
N LYS A 421 -19.08 -1.78 8.03
CA LYS A 421 -17.70 -1.74 7.57
C LYS A 421 -17.15 -0.40 7.16
N ASP A 422 -18.01 0.59 6.97
CA ASP A 422 -17.58 1.92 6.60
C ASP A 422 -17.03 2.68 7.84
N LEU A 423 -17.21 2.14 9.06
CA LEU A 423 -16.62 2.70 10.28
C LEU A 423 -15.10 2.42 10.34
N PRO A 424 -14.26 3.44 10.59
CA PRO A 424 -12.80 3.28 10.67
C PRO A 424 -12.37 2.22 11.68
N GLY A 425 -11.53 1.27 11.25
CA GLY A 425 -11.00 0.20 12.11
C GLY A 425 -12.00 -0.88 12.53
N SER A 426 -13.28 -0.74 12.17
CA SER A 426 -14.32 -1.73 12.49
C SER A 426 -14.01 -3.09 11.89
N LYS A 427 -13.38 -3.15 10.69
CA LYS A 427 -13.04 -4.41 10.01
C LYS A 427 -12.00 -5.18 10.79
N THR A 428 -10.90 -4.51 11.11
CA THR A 428 -9.79 -5.07 11.88
C THR A 428 -10.28 -5.60 13.23
N MET A 429 -11.15 -4.85 13.91
CA MET A 429 -11.73 -5.24 15.19
C MET A 429 -12.73 -6.40 15.04
N ALA A 430 -13.65 -6.32 14.09
CA ALA A 430 -14.68 -7.34 13.87
C ALA A 430 -14.07 -8.69 13.46
N GLU A 431 -13.04 -8.69 12.59
CA GLU A 431 -12.32 -9.90 12.21
C GLU A 431 -11.61 -10.52 13.41
N ALA A 432 -10.90 -9.70 14.21
CA ALA A 432 -10.23 -10.15 15.43
C ALA A 432 -11.19 -10.76 16.45
N LEU A 433 -12.31 -10.08 16.74
CA LEU A 433 -13.33 -10.56 17.67
C LEU A 433 -13.99 -11.85 17.15
N ALA A 434 -14.34 -11.91 15.86
CA ALA A 434 -14.94 -13.12 15.28
C ALA A 434 -14.01 -14.34 15.40
N TRP A 435 -12.71 -14.16 15.10
CA TRP A 435 -11.71 -15.22 15.23
C TRP A 435 -11.52 -15.66 16.69
N GLY A 436 -11.47 -14.72 17.63
CA GLY A 436 -11.42 -15.03 19.06
C GLY A 436 -12.66 -15.78 19.54
N THR A 437 -13.86 -15.33 19.14
CA THR A 437 -15.13 -15.93 19.57
C THR A 437 -15.25 -17.36 19.06
N ILE A 438 -15.01 -17.59 17.76
CA ILE A 438 -15.11 -18.94 17.20
C ILE A 438 -14.01 -19.88 17.70
N SER A 439 -12.82 -19.36 17.98
CA SER A 439 -11.68 -20.19 18.43
C SER A 439 -11.73 -20.53 19.92
N SER A 440 -12.16 -19.60 20.77
CA SER A 440 -12.00 -19.72 22.22
C SER A 440 -13.34 -19.82 22.96
N LEU A 441 -14.39 -19.10 22.52
CA LEU A 441 -15.70 -19.12 23.18
C LEU A 441 -16.60 -20.25 22.69
N LEU A 442 -16.68 -20.47 21.37
CA LEU A 442 -17.52 -21.52 20.79
C LEU A 442 -17.22 -22.91 21.35
N PRO A 443 -15.97 -23.32 21.61
CA PRO A 443 -15.71 -24.65 22.15
C PRO A 443 -16.29 -24.92 23.55
N VAL A 444 -16.49 -23.87 24.36
CA VAL A 444 -16.88 -23.99 25.78
C VAL A 444 -18.31 -23.50 26.06
N ILE A 445 -18.97 -22.90 25.07
CA ILE A 445 -20.33 -22.37 25.27
C ILE A 445 -21.30 -23.51 25.62
N GLY A 446 -22.10 -23.30 26.67
CA GLY A 446 -23.03 -24.31 27.18
C GLY A 446 -22.40 -25.36 28.10
N TRP A 447 -21.10 -25.28 28.41
CA TRP A 447 -20.51 -26.13 29.44
C TRP A 447 -20.92 -25.65 30.84
N PRO A 448 -21.10 -26.56 31.81
CA PRO A 448 -21.55 -26.20 33.14
C PRO A 448 -20.51 -25.40 33.95
N ASN A 449 -19.21 -25.70 33.79
CA ASN A 449 -18.14 -25.07 34.58
C ASN A 449 -16.88 -24.76 33.71
N PRO A 450 -16.97 -23.79 32.77
CA PRO A 450 -15.81 -23.40 31.98
C PRO A 450 -14.78 -22.60 32.81
N VAL A 451 -13.49 -22.81 32.54
CA VAL A 451 -12.40 -22.06 33.17
C VAL A 451 -12.24 -20.71 32.47
N TRP A 452 -13.11 -19.77 32.81
CA TRP A 452 -13.21 -18.46 32.14
C TRP A 452 -11.90 -17.67 32.05
N PRO A 453 -11.02 -17.62 33.08
CA PRO A 453 -9.75 -16.90 32.96
C PRO A 453 -8.86 -17.42 31.83
N GLY A 454 -8.75 -18.75 31.70
CA GLY A 454 -7.98 -19.37 30.63
C GLY A 454 -8.61 -19.18 29.25
N VAL A 455 -9.95 -19.28 29.16
CA VAL A 455 -10.71 -19.00 27.93
C VAL A 455 -10.49 -17.55 27.49
N LEU A 456 -10.53 -16.59 28.41
CA LEU A 456 -10.28 -15.18 28.12
C LEU A 456 -8.83 -14.95 27.66
N ALA A 457 -7.84 -15.55 28.32
CA ALA A 457 -6.45 -15.44 27.90
C ALA A 457 -6.24 -16.00 26.46
N SER A 458 -6.86 -17.13 26.15
CA SER A 458 -6.86 -17.72 24.80
C SER A 458 -7.57 -16.82 23.78
N PHE A 459 -8.73 -16.27 24.14
CA PHE A 459 -9.47 -15.33 23.30
C PHE A 459 -8.63 -14.10 22.96
N LEU A 460 -7.97 -13.49 23.96
CA LEU A 460 -7.11 -12.32 23.77
C LEU A 460 -5.87 -12.66 22.93
N PHE A 461 -5.27 -13.84 23.13
CA PHE A 461 -4.17 -14.32 22.30
C PHE A 461 -4.59 -14.43 20.82
N VAL A 462 -5.65 -15.18 20.51
CA VAL A 462 -6.12 -15.37 19.13
C VAL A 462 -6.55 -14.05 18.51
N SER A 463 -7.35 -13.25 19.23
CA SER A 463 -7.85 -11.96 18.73
C SER A 463 -6.72 -10.99 18.44
N SER A 464 -5.71 -10.90 19.31
CA SER A 464 -4.58 -9.98 19.11
C SER A 464 -3.71 -10.39 17.91
N MET A 465 -3.45 -11.68 17.72
CA MET A 465 -2.72 -12.19 16.54
C MET A 465 -3.46 -11.86 15.24
N CYS A 466 -4.79 -12.05 15.23
CA CYS A 466 -5.63 -11.69 14.09
C CYS A 466 -5.68 -10.17 13.87
N TYR A 467 -5.79 -9.38 14.94
CA TYR A 467 -5.83 -7.91 14.88
C TYR A 467 -4.56 -7.34 14.25
N VAL A 468 -3.39 -7.81 14.69
CA VAL A 468 -2.09 -7.38 14.14
C VAL A 468 -1.96 -7.76 12.66
N ARG A 469 -2.33 -8.99 12.30
CA ARG A 469 -2.34 -9.44 10.89
C ARG A 469 -3.25 -8.56 10.04
N CYS A 470 -4.51 -8.36 10.45
CA CYS A 470 -5.46 -7.58 9.67
C CYS A 470 -5.02 -6.11 9.56
N GLY A 471 -4.52 -5.52 10.64
CA GLY A 471 -4.03 -4.14 10.63
C GLY A 471 -2.84 -3.95 9.69
N LEU A 472 -1.90 -4.91 9.65
CA LEU A 472 -0.81 -4.89 8.67
C LEU A 472 -1.36 -4.95 7.24
N LEU A 473 -2.33 -5.82 6.95
CA LEU A 473 -2.92 -5.93 5.62
C LEU A 473 -3.66 -4.65 5.22
N ASP A 474 -4.35 -3.99 6.14
CA ASP A 474 -4.99 -2.70 5.88
C ASP A 474 -3.94 -1.61 5.56
N ILE A 475 -2.78 -1.62 6.23
CA ILE A 475 -1.65 -0.72 5.90
C ILE A 475 -1.11 -1.00 4.49
N LEU A 476 -0.94 -2.26 4.12
CA LEU A 476 -0.48 -2.65 2.78
C LEU A 476 -1.46 -2.26 1.66
N ASN A 477 -2.74 -2.05 2.02
CA ASN A 477 -3.84 -1.82 1.10
C ASN A 477 -4.39 -0.38 1.11
N ILE A 478 -3.74 0.55 1.82
CA ILE A 478 -4.16 1.97 1.93
C ILE A 478 -4.52 2.57 0.57
N GLN A 479 -3.70 2.33 -0.46
CA GLN A 479 -3.92 2.91 -1.79
C GLN A 479 -5.26 2.47 -2.41
N GLY A 480 -5.56 1.18 -2.45
CA GLY A 480 -6.81 0.72 -3.07
C GLY A 480 -8.02 1.03 -2.20
N ASP A 481 -7.87 1.02 -0.87
CA ASP A 481 -8.94 1.37 0.06
C ASP A 481 -9.33 2.86 -0.03
N LEU A 482 -8.35 3.77 -0.13
CA LEU A 482 -8.60 5.19 -0.41
C LEU A 482 -9.28 5.40 -1.76
N ILE A 483 -8.86 4.66 -2.79
CA ILE A 483 -9.46 4.76 -4.13
C ILE A 483 -10.94 4.40 -4.09
N VAL A 484 -11.35 3.40 -3.30
CA VAL A 484 -12.76 3.00 -3.21
C VAL A 484 -13.55 3.75 -2.15
N GLY A 485 -12.93 4.65 -1.39
CA GLY A 485 -13.59 5.40 -0.33
C GLY A 485 -13.85 4.59 0.93
N ARG A 486 -13.04 3.56 1.20
CA ARG A 486 -13.10 2.85 2.48
C ARG A 486 -12.34 3.61 3.55
N GLU A 487 -12.94 3.70 4.72
CA GLU A 487 -12.28 4.21 5.91
C GLU A 487 -11.69 3.05 6.71
N THR A 488 -10.36 2.89 6.65
CA THR A 488 -9.62 1.92 7.45
C THR A 488 -8.84 2.61 8.56
N LEU A 489 -8.38 1.84 9.54
CA LEU A 489 -7.55 2.34 10.64
C LEU A 489 -6.35 3.20 10.17
N PRO A 490 -5.54 2.76 9.18
CA PRO A 490 -4.43 3.58 8.68
C PRO A 490 -4.87 4.80 7.88
N ILE A 491 -6.06 4.82 7.28
CA ILE A 491 -6.59 6.00 6.59
C ILE A 491 -7.02 7.06 7.61
N ALA A 492 -7.72 6.65 8.68
CA ALA A 492 -8.21 7.57 9.70
C ALA A 492 -7.10 8.12 10.61
N LEU A 493 -6.13 7.29 11.01
CA LEU A 493 -5.05 7.71 11.92
C LEU A 493 -3.78 8.17 11.20
N GLY A 494 -3.61 7.80 9.93
CA GLY A 494 -2.34 7.86 9.22
C GLY A 494 -1.50 6.59 9.45
N GLU A 495 -0.73 6.21 8.42
CA GLU A 495 0.10 4.99 8.39
C GLU A 495 1.01 4.85 9.62
N GLU A 496 1.73 5.91 9.99
CA GLU A 496 2.68 5.88 11.11
C GLU A 496 1.99 5.65 12.47
N ARG A 497 0.84 6.29 12.70
CA ARG A 497 0.09 6.14 13.96
C ARG A 497 -0.59 4.78 14.03
N ALA A 498 -1.11 4.28 12.92
CA ALA A 498 -1.63 2.92 12.85
C ALA A 498 -0.55 1.87 13.15
N LEU A 499 0.65 2.00 12.58
CA LEU A 499 1.79 1.13 12.92
C LEU A 499 2.15 1.18 14.40
N LYS A 500 2.23 2.38 14.99
CA LYS A 500 2.50 2.54 16.43
C LYS A 500 1.43 1.86 17.28
N LEU A 501 0.15 1.97 16.88
CA LEU A 501 -0.95 1.30 17.56
C LEU A 501 -0.83 -0.23 17.46
N LEU A 502 -0.50 -0.78 16.28
CA LEU A 502 -0.29 -2.23 16.15
C LEU A 502 0.88 -2.73 16.99
N LEU A 503 1.99 -1.98 17.02
CA LEU A 503 3.16 -2.31 17.85
C LEU A 503 2.83 -2.26 19.34
N SER A 504 2.13 -1.22 19.80
CA SER A 504 1.76 -1.09 21.22
C SER A 504 0.74 -2.14 21.64
N SER A 505 -0.28 -2.42 20.81
CA SER A 505 -1.22 -3.52 21.05
C SER A 505 -0.50 -4.87 21.09
N ASN A 506 0.42 -5.14 20.17
CA ASN A 506 1.20 -6.39 20.15
C ASN A 506 2.02 -6.56 21.43
N ALA A 507 2.71 -5.51 21.89
CA ALA A 507 3.48 -5.55 23.14
C ALA A 507 2.57 -5.77 24.37
N PHE A 508 1.44 -5.06 24.42
CA PHE A 508 0.46 -5.18 25.50
C PHE A 508 -0.11 -6.60 25.63
N PHE A 509 -0.57 -7.20 24.52
CA PHE A 509 -1.12 -8.55 24.55
C PHE A 509 -0.05 -9.63 24.76
N GLY A 510 1.18 -9.41 24.30
CA GLY A 510 2.32 -10.26 24.65
C GLY A 510 2.61 -10.26 26.16
N LEU A 511 2.58 -9.09 26.80
CA LEU A 511 2.72 -8.98 28.25
C LEU A 511 1.56 -9.67 28.99
N LEU A 512 0.32 -9.52 28.53
CA LEU A 512 -0.82 -10.21 29.11
C LEU A 512 -0.69 -11.74 29.03
N LEU A 513 -0.19 -12.28 27.92
CA LEU A 513 0.06 -13.72 27.79
C LEU A 513 1.16 -14.17 28.76
N LEU A 514 2.26 -13.41 28.87
CA LEU A 514 3.36 -13.69 29.80
C LEU A 514 2.84 -13.73 31.24
N LEU A 515 2.06 -12.74 31.65
CA LEU A 515 1.46 -12.67 32.98
C LEU A 515 0.47 -13.81 33.21
N SER A 516 -0.35 -14.15 32.21
CA SER A 516 -1.29 -15.27 32.30
C SER A 516 -0.57 -16.61 32.51
N ALA A 517 0.55 -16.84 31.84
CA ALA A 517 1.38 -18.03 32.03
C ALA A 517 2.06 -18.03 33.41
N ALA A 518 2.63 -16.90 33.83
CA ALA A 518 3.28 -16.77 35.15
C ALA A 518 2.31 -16.98 36.32
N LEU A 519 1.07 -16.50 36.18
CA LEU A 519 -0.01 -16.68 37.16
C LEU A 519 -0.71 -18.05 37.05
N LYS A 520 -0.25 -18.94 36.15
CA LYS A 520 -0.86 -20.26 35.89
C LYS A 520 -2.33 -20.20 35.48
N ILE A 521 -2.77 -19.08 34.90
CA ILE A 521 -4.09 -18.92 34.28
C ILE A 521 -4.19 -19.77 33.00
N VAL A 522 -3.06 -19.92 32.30
CA VAL A 522 -2.87 -20.79 31.14
C VAL A 522 -1.66 -21.70 31.36
N SER A 523 -1.52 -22.73 30.51
CA SER A 523 -0.37 -23.63 30.56
C SER A 523 0.96 -22.94 30.21
N ASN A 524 2.07 -23.62 30.52
CA ASN A 524 3.42 -23.16 30.18
C ASN A 524 3.67 -23.02 28.67
N LEU A 525 2.77 -23.54 27.82
CA LEU A 525 2.75 -23.23 26.38
C LEU A 525 2.68 -21.71 26.10
N GLY A 526 2.15 -20.93 27.03
CA GLY A 526 2.15 -19.47 26.94
C GLY A 526 3.54 -18.86 26.70
N TYR A 527 4.62 -19.47 27.25
CA TYR A 527 5.98 -18.96 27.06
C TYR A 527 6.50 -19.15 25.62
N PRO A 528 6.47 -20.36 25.02
CA PRO A 528 6.78 -20.51 23.59
C PRO A 528 5.95 -19.62 22.67
N LEU A 529 4.66 -19.43 22.98
CA LEU A 529 3.78 -18.59 22.15
C LEU A 529 4.15 -17.09 22.19
N LEU A 530 4.99 -16.62 23.12
CA LEU A 530 5.55 -15.26 23.07
C LEU A 530 6.41 -15.03 21.82
N ILE A 531 6.99 -16.08 21.23
CA ILE A 531 7.73 -15.98 19.98
C ILE A 531 6.84 -15.45 18.85
N CYS A 532 5.54 -15.77 18.85
CA CYS A 532 4.60 -15.24 17.88
C CYS A 532 4.48 -13.70 17.99
N PHE A 533 4.48 -13.14 19.21
CA PHE A 533 4.48 -11.70 19.43
C PHE A 533 5.82 -11.05 19.04
N LEU A 534 6.95 -11.74 19.28
CA LEU A 534 8.27 -11.27 18.85
C LEU A 534 8.40 -11.23 17.33
N ASN A 535 7.90 -12.25 16.63
CA ASN A 535 7.83 -12.25 15.17
C ASN A 535 6.95 -11.11 14.65
N SER A 536 5.80 -10.87 15.28
CA SER A 536 4.93 -9.74 14.97
C SER A 536 5.63 -8.39 15.13
N PHE A 537 6.37 -8.22 16.23
CA PHE A 537 7.18 -7.04 16.45
C PHE A 537 8.23 -6.88 15.34
N PHE A 538 8.96 -7.95 15.01
CA PHE A 538 10.01 -7.92 14.00
C PHE A 538 9.48 -7.51 12.61
N TYR A 539 8.41 -8.14 12.11
CA TYR A 539 7.92 -7.81 10.78
C TYR A 539 7.26 -6.42 10.72
N LEU A 540 6.64 -5.93 11.81
CA LEU A 540 6.11 -4.57 11.89
C LEU A 540 7.23 -3.53 11.92
N THR A 541 8.28 -3.75 12.70
CA THR A 541 9.45 -2.87 12.75
C THR A 541 10.23 -2.89 11.43
N ALA A 542 10.37 -4.06 10.80
CA ALA A 542 10.99 -4.18 9.48
C ALA A 542 10.24 -3.39 8.41
N TYR A 543 8.90 -3.33 8.48
CA TYR A 543 8.10 -2.45 7.64
C TYR A 543 8.31 -0.97 8.00
N GLN A 544 8.23 -0.61 9.29
CA GLN A 544 8.41 0.76 9.76
C GLN A 544 9.78 1.36 9.40
N LYS A 545 10.83 0.55 9.37
CA LYS A 545 12.21 0.95 9.03
C LYS A 545 12.53 0.84 7.54
N ASP A 546 11.53 0.56 6.69
CA ASP A 546 11.68 0.32 5.25
C ASP A 546 12.68 -0.80 4.90
N TRP A 547 12.97 -1.72 5.84
CA TRP A 547 13.85 -2.88 5.59
C TRP A 547 13.19 -3.86 4.61
N VAL A 548 11.87 -4.01 4.72
CA VAL A 548 11.04 -4.80 3.82
C VAL A 548 9.90 -3.92 3.34
N ARG A 549 9.84 -3.65 2.03
CA ARG A 549 8.69 -2.95 1.46
C ARG A 549 7.44 -3.81 1.52
N GLY A 550 6.30 -3.13 1.63
CA GLY A 550 4.97 -3.72 1.59
C GLY A 550 4.75 -4.68 0.42
N GLY A 551 3.94 -5.72 0.64
CA GLY A 551 3.56 -6.67 -0.39
C GLY A 551 3.46 -8.11 0.10
N SER A 552 3.55 -9.07 -0.83
CA SER A 552 3.28 -10.49 -0.57
C SER A 552 4.22 -11.14 0.45
N HIS A 553 5.43 -10.61 0.65
CA HIS A 553 6.39 -11.16 1.63
C HIS A 553 5.96 -10.89 3.07
N LEU A 554 5.56 -9.65 3.39
CA LEU A 554 5.07 -9.29 4.71
C LEU A 554 3.76 -9.99 5.04
N GLN A 555 2.86 -10.11 4.05
CA GLN A 555 1.67 -10.93 4.17
C GLN A 555 2.02 -12.40 4.47
N ALA A 556 2.95 -13.00 3.72
CA ALA A 556 3.36 -14.38 3.96
C ALA A 556 4.01 -14.59 5.34
N LEU A 557 4.78 -13.61 5.84
CA LEU A 557 5.33 -13.66 7.20
C LEU A 557 4.23 -13.61 8.27
N ALA A 558 3.24 -12.73 8.10
CA ALA A 558 2.11 -12.65 9.02
C ALA A 558 1.26 -13.94 9.00
N GLU A 559 1.02 -14.53 7.84
CA GLU A 559 0.34 -15.83 7.69
C GLU A 559 1.14 -16.98 8.31
N ALA A 560 2.46 -17.03 8.06
CA ALA A 560 3.36 -18.04 8.64
C ALA A 560 3.40 -17.96 10.17
N ASN A 561 3.28 -16.76 10.74
CA ASN A 561 3.24 -16.57 12.19
C ASN A 561 2.02 -17.23 12.83
N LEU A 562 0.89 -17.30 12.12
CA LEU A 562 -0.30 -18.00 12.60
C LEU A 562 -0.08 -19.52 12.60
N LEU A 563 0.60 -20.05 11.59
CA LEU A 563 0.99 -21.47 11.50
C LEU A 563 1.98 -21.84 12.61
N LEU A 564 2.91 -20.95 12.92
CA LEU A 564 3.90 -21.15 13.97
C LEU A 564 3.25 -21.39 15.34
N ALA A 565 2.15 -20.71 15.67
CA ALA A 565 1.42 -20.92 16.92
C ALA A 565 0.93 -22.38 17.06
N GLY A 566 0.35 -22.95 16.00
CA GLY A 566 -0.10 -24.34 15.99
C GLY A 566 1.05 -25.33 16.03
N LEU A 567 2.17 -25.02 15.38
CA LEU A 567 3.39 -25.85 15.46
C LEU A 567 3.94 -25.91 16.89
N PHE A 568 4.00 -24.78 17.60
CA PHE A 568 4.40 -24.79 19.02
C PHE A 568 3.44 -25.61 19.88
N ALA A 569 2.13 -25.46 19.67
CA ALA A 569 1.14 -26.22 20.40
C ALA A 569 1.19 -27.73 20.07
N LEU A 570 1.50 -28.10 18.83
CA LEU A 570 1.66 -29.48 18.41
C LEU A 570 2.90 -30.10 19.06
N ALA A 571 4.04 -29.41 18.99
CA ALA A 571 5.27 -29.85 19.66
C ALA A 571 5.06 -29.99 21.18
N TRP A 572 4.38 -29.02 21.80
CA TRP A 572 4.05 -29.04 23.22
C TRP A 572 3.13 -30.20 23.64
N ASN A 573 2.25 -30.66 22.76
CA ASN A 573 1.34 -31.77 23.05
C ASN A 573 2.00 -33.15 22.84
N ILE A 574 3.15 -33.19 22.15
CA ILE A 574 3.94 -34.41 21.90
C ILE A 574 5.01 -34.60 22.99
N LEU A 575 5.59 -33.50 23.48
CA LEU A 575 6.55 -33.44 24.58
C LEU A 575 5.85 -33.56 25.94
#